data_AF-A0A7S3KMQ8-F1
#
_entry.id   AF-A0A7S3KMQ8-F1
#
_cell.length_a   1.000
_cell.length_b   1.000
_cell.length_c   1.000
_cell.angle_alpha   90.00
_cell.angle_beta   90.00
_cell.angle_gamma   90.00
#
_symmetry.space_group_name_H-M   'P 1'
#
loop_
_entity.id
_entity.type
_entity.pdbx_description
1 polymer ?
#
loop_
_entity_poly.entity_id
_entity_poly.type
_entity_poly.pdbx_seq_one_letter_code
_entity_poly.pdbx_strand_id
1 'polypeptide(L)'
;ATFFLVHNSLGIDALYLTASKKQLDEIMPKVMALEKILCFGLTEKDYGSDATSLETTATKTKGGYILNGNKRWIGNATHADYVVCWAQGASKKGIEGFIVDLKSKGVTTEKIEGKMSLRAVQNC
;
A
#
# COMPACT_ATOMS: atom_id res chain seq x y z
N ALA A 1 -3.68 -1.68 18.83
CA ALA A 1 -4.89 -1.68 17.98
C ALA A 1 -4.57 -1.25 16.54
N THR A 2 -4.15 -0.01 16.31
CA THR A 2 -4.01 0.55 14.94
C THR A 2 -3.04 -0.18 14.02
N PHE A 3 -1.90 -0.68 14.52
CA PHE A 3 -0.98 -1.50 13.73
C PHE A 3 -1.69 -2.71 13.09
N PHE A 4 -2.39 -3.51 13.91
CA PHE A 4 -3.11 -4.70 13.47
C PHE A 4 -4.31 -4.37 12.60
N LEU A 5 -4.98 -3.25 12.85
CA LEU A 5 -6.09 -2.80 12.01
C LEU A 5 -5.61 -2.48 10.58
N VAL A 6 -4.49 -1.77 10.44
CA VAL A 6 -3.91 -1.49 9.12
C VAL A 6 -3.40 -2.77 8.46
N HIS A 7 -2.74 -3.63 9.22
CA HIS A 7 -2.19 -4.89 8.69
C HIS A 7 -3.30 -5.86 8.24
N ASN A 8 -4.23 -6.18 9.14
CA ASN A 8 -5.26 -7.19 8.91
C ASN A 8 -6.44 -6.60 8.12
N SER A 9 -7.17 -5.66 8.73
CA SER A 9 -8.47 -5.20 8.22
C SER A 9 -8.38 -4.26 7.02
N LEU A 10 -7.18 -3.85 6.62
CA LEU A 10 -6.97 -3.10 5.38
C LEU A 10 -6.02 -3.85 4.44
N GLY A 11 -4.82 -4.20 4.90
CA GLY A 11 -3.82 -4.88 4.09
C GLY A 11 -4.25 -6.28 3.64
N ILE A 12 -4.52 -7.17 4.61
CA ILE A 12 -4.92 -8.55 4.33
C ILE A 12 -6.27 -8.60 3.63
N ASP A 13 -7.25 -7.80 4.05
CA ASP A 13 -8.57 -7.76 3.40
C ASP A 13 -8.47 -7.29 1.94
N ALA A 14 -7.69 -6.23 1.65
CA ALA A 14 -7.47 -5.78 0.28
C ALA A 14 -6.80 -6.86 -0.57
N LEU A 15 -5.80 -7.55 -0.01
CA LEU A 15 -5.15 -8.67 -0.68
C LEU A 15 -6.14 -9.81 -0.96
N TYR A 16 -6.87 -10.25 0.06
CA TYR A 16 -7.84 -11.35 -0.02
C TYR A 16 -8.93 -11.09 -1.07
N LEU A 17 -9.43 -9.85 -1.14
CA LEU A 17 -10.53 -9.49 -2.04
C LEU A 17 -10.10 -9.27 -3.49
N THR A 18 -8.83 -8.90 -3.74
CA THR A 18 -8.41 -8.40 -5.06
C THR A 18 -7.26 -9.18 -5.72
N ALA A 19 -6.50 -9.94 -4.94
CA ALA A 19 -5.35 -10.66 -5.48
C ALA A 19 -5.76 -11.96 -6.18
N SER A 20 -4.95 -12.37 -7.15
CA SER A 20 -5.09 -13.69 -7.78
C SER A 20 -4.80 -14.80 -6.77
N LYS A 21 -5.36 -16.00 -7.01
CA LYS A 21 -5.06 -17.19 -6.20
C LYS A 21 -3.56 -17.44 -6.05
N LYS A 22 -2.77 -17.26 -7.12
CA LYS A 22 -1.31 -17.40 -7.09
C LYS A 22 -0.66 -16.43 -6.10
N GLN A 23 -1.06 -15.17 -6.12
CA GLN A 23 -0.53 -14.14 -5.20
C GLN A 23 -0.95 -14.44 -3.75
N LEU A 24 -2.19 -14.90 -3.53
CA LEU A 24 -2.67 -15.30 -2.21
C LEU A 24 -1.87 -16.47 -1.65
N ASP A 25 -1.70 -17.53 -2.43
CA ASP A 25 -0.95 -18.72 -2.03
C ASP A 25 0.51 -18.38 -1.65
N GLU A 26 1.11 -17.37 -2.28
CA GLU A 26 2.50 -16.94 -2.03
C GLU A 26 2.65 -15.99 -0.82
N ILE A 27 1.71 -15.05 -0.65
CA ILE A 27 1.84 -13.93 0.30
C ILE A 27 1.06 -14.20 1.59
N MET A 28 -0.15 -14.75 1.48
CA MET A 28 -1.09 -14.88 2.61
C MET A 28 -0.50 -15.63 3.81
N PRO A 29 0.19 -16.78 3.65
CA PRO A 29 0.75 -17.49 4.79
C PRO A 29 1.75 -16.64 5.61
N LYS A 30 2.60 -15.87 4.92
CA LYS A 30 3.65 -15.06 5.54
C LYS A 30 3.08 -13.86 6.30
N VAL A 31 2.05 -13.23 5.75
CA VAL A 31 1.41 -12.06 6.39
C VAL A 31 0.52 -12.48 7.55
N MET A 32 -0.20 -13.59 7.44
CA MET A 32 -0.98 -14.16 8.56
C MET A 32 -0.10 -14.60 9.74
N ALA A 33 1.13 -15.04 9.46
CA ALA A 33 2.13 -15.37 10.48
C ALA A 33 2.91 -14.16 11.02
N LEU A 34 2.63 -12.94 10.53
CA LEU A 34 3.38 -11.71 10.83
C LEU A 34 4.88 -11.77 10.47
N GLU A 35 5.29 -12.71 9.63
CA GLU A 35 6.66 -12.76 9.07
C GLU A 35 6.87 -11.65 8.04
N LYS A 36 5.77 -11.19 7.43
CA LYS A 36 5.72 -10.07 6.50
C LYS A 36 4.64 -9.08 6.90
N ILE A 37 4.99 -7.80 6.91
CA ILE A 37 4.04 -6.75 7.29
C ILE A 37 3.47 -6.07 6.04
N LEU A 38 2.15 -5.96 6.00
CA LEU A 38 1.37 -5.20 5.01
C LEU A 38 0.96 -3.82 5.53
N CYS A 39 0.90 -2.87 4.60
CA CYS A 39 0.19 -1.61 4.75
C CYS A 39 -0.69 -1.29 3.52
N PHE A 40 -1.52 -0.26 3.65
CA PHE A 40 -2.55 0.11 2.66
C PHE A 40 -2.31 1.52 2.12
N GLY A 41 -1.89 1.64 0.86
CA GLY A 41 -1.42 2.87 0.23
C GLY A 41 -2.47 3.53 -0.65
N LEU A 42 -3.44 4.25 -0.07
CA LEU A 42 -4.50 4.95 -0.80
C LEU A 42 -4.30 6.46 -0.79
N THR A 43 -4.36 7.06 0.40
CA THR A 43 -4.34 8.50 0.64
C THR A 43 -3.09 9.18 0.09
N GLU A 44 -3.29 10.36 -0.49
CA GLU A 44 -2.24 11.22 -1.03
C GLU A 44 -2.27 12.58 -0.33
N LYS A 45 -1.27 13.42 -0.61
CA LYS A 45 -1.15 14.74 0.02
C LYS A 45 -2.39 15.61 -0.21
N ASP A 46 -2.86 15.65 -1.46
CA ASP A 46 -3.96 16.51 -1.89
C ASP A 46 -5.30 15.75 -1.97
N TYR A 47 -5.27 14.41 -1.78
CA TYR A 47 -6.43 13.53 -1.92
C TYR A 47 -6.59 12.60 -0.71
N GLY A 48 -7.38 13.07 0.26
CA GLY A 48 -7.80 12.30 1.44
C GLY A 48 -9.22 11.75 1.30
N SER A 49 -10.21 12.65 1.39
CA SER A 49 -11.62 12.30 1.28
C SER A 49 -12.02 11.93 -0.15
N ASP A 50 -11.51 12.66 -1.14
CA ASP A 50 -11.69 12.36 -2.56
C ASP A 50 -10.60 11.39 -3.05
N ALA A 51 -10.67 10.15 -2.56
CA ALA A 51 -9.72 9.12 -2.94
C ALA A 51 -9.85 8.69 -4.42
N THR A 52 -10.97 9.00 -5.08
CA THR A 52 -11.18 8.65 -6.49
C THR A 52 -10.36 9.50 -7.46
N SER A 53 -9.94 10.69 -7.02
CA SER A 53 -9.14 11.63 -7.80
C SER A 53 -7.63 11.50 -7.55
N LEU A 54 -7.17 10.40 -6.94
CA LEU A 54 -5.75 10.16 -6.70
C LEU A 54 -4.93 10.28 -8.00
N GLU A 55 -3.69 10.75 -7.86
CA GLU A 55 -2.77 11.06 -8.96
C GLU A 55 -1.69 10.01 -9.16
N THR A 56 -1.44 9.13 -8.19
CA THR A 56 -0.47 8.04 -8.40
C THR A 56 -0.88 7.22 -9.63
N THR A 57 0.03 7.05 -10.57
CA THR A 57 -0.22 6.37 -11.85
C THR A 57 0.47 5.02 -11.89
N ALA A 58 -0.12 4.07 -12.62
CA ALA A 58 0.52 2.83 -13.01
C ALA A 58 0.57 2.73 -14.53
N THR A 59 1.76 2.55 -15.09
CA THR A 59 1.98 2.38 -16.53
C THR A 59 2.43 0.96 -16.84
N LYS A 60 1.72 0.27 -17.73
CA LYS A 60 2.06 -1.09 -18.16
C LYS A 60 3.34 -1.10 -18.99
N THR A 61 4.21 -2.07 -18.71
CA THR A 61 5.46 -2.31 -19.42
C THR A 61 5.57 -3.77 -19.85
N LYS A 62 6.64 -4.13 -20.58
CA LYS A 62 6.87 -5.51 -21.05
C LYS A 62 6.99 -6.54 -19.91
N GLY A 63 7.40 -6.11 -18.71
CA GLY A 63 7.67 -7.00 -17.57
C GLY A 63 6.79 -6.76 -16.33
N GLY A 64 5.82 -5.85 -16.40
CA GLY A 64 5.00 -5.48 -15.23
C GLY A 64 4.48 -4.06 -15.32
N TYR A 65 4.50 -3.34 -14.20
CA TYR A 65 4.02 -1.97 -14.10
C TYR A 65 5.08 -1.05 -13.50
N ILE A 66 5.14 0.18 -13.99
CA ILE A 66 5.88 1.27 -13.35
C ILE A 66 4.85 2.13 -12.62
N LEU A 67 5.03 2.30 -11.32
CA LEU A 67 4.21 3.20 -10.51
C LEU A 67 4.95 4.51 -10.29
N ASN A 68 4.24 5.64 -10.43
CA ASN A 68 4.78 6.97 -10.13
C ASN A 68 3.75 7.78 -9.35
N GLY A 69 4.13 8.27 -8.17
CA GLY A 69 3.26 9.08 -7.32
C GLY A 69 3.78 9.15 -5.88
N ASN A 70 3.01 9.81 -5.01
CA ASN A 70 3.35 9.97 -3.61
C ASN A 70 2.13 9.66 -2.74
N LYS A 71 2.30 8.76 -1.78
CA LYS A 71 1.28 8.45 -0.76
C LYS A 71 1.58 9.19 0.54
N ARG A 72 0.54 9.39 1.35
CA ARG A 72 0.66 10.10 2.63
C ARG A 72 -0.26 9.47 3.67
N TRP A 73 0.18 9.48 4.93
CA TRP A 73 -0.50 8.92 6.10
C TRP A 73 -0.52 7.40 6.15
N ILE A 74 0.31 6.72 5.37
CA ILE A 74 0.30 5.26 5.27
C ILE A 74 0.91 4.66 6.54
N GLY A 75 0.06 4.10 7.39
CA GLY A 75 0.48 3.46 8.63
C GLY A 75 1.33 2.22 8.36
N ASN A 76 2.37 2.03 9.19
CA ASN A 76 3.34 0.94 9.14
C ASN A 76 4.36 1.00 7.98
N ALA A 77 4.15 1.85 6.96
CA ALA A 77 4.91 1.79 5.71
C ALA A 77 6.43 1.95 5.86
N THR A 78 6.93 2.68 6.87
CA THR A 78 8.37 2.81 7.12
C THR A 78 9.08 1.50 7.51
N HIS A 79 8.32 0.48 7.94
CA HIS A 79 8.85 -0.82 8.36
C HIS A 79 8.03 -2.00 7.81
N ALA A 80 7.12 -1.75 6.87
CA ALA A 80 6.35 -2.81 6.22
C ALA A 80 7.19 -3.44 5.10
N ASP A 81 6.90 -4.70 4.76
CA ASP A 81 7.50 -5.35 3.61
C ASP A 81 6.73 -5.03 2.32
N TYR A 82 5.41 -4.96 2.43
CA TYR A 82 4.51 -4.78 1.29
C TYR A 82 3.53 -3.64 1.53
N VAL A 83 3.23 -2.90 0.46
CA VAL A 83 2.08 -2.01 0.40
C VAL A 83 1.14 -2.47 -0.70
N VAL A 84 -0.15 -2.54 -0.39
CA VAL A 84 -1.19 -2.56 -1.43
C VAL A 84 -1.41 -1.10 -1.86
N CYS A 85 -0.77 -0.71 -2.95
CA CYS A 85 -0.78 0.66 -3.48
C CYS A 85 -1.91 0.82 -4.50
N TRP A 86 -2.74 1.84 -4.33
CA TRP A 86 -3.82 2.19 -5.25
C TRP A 86 -3.37 3.28 -6.20
N ALA A 87 -3.49 3.03 -7.49
CA ALA A 87 -3.03 3.93 -8.55
C ALA A 87 -4.03 3.97 -9.70
N GLN A 88 -4.06 5.08 -10.45
CA GLN A 88 -4.77 5.16 -11.72
C GLN A 88 -4.20 4.11 -12.67
N GLY A 89 -5.05 3.18 -13.08
CA GLY A 89 -4.70 1.98 -13.80
C GLY A 89 -4.27 2.22 -15.24
N ALA A 90 -3.35 1.37 -15.74
CA ALA A 90 -2.85 1.45 -17.11
C ALA A 90 -3.92 1.07 -18.15
N SER A 91 -4.98 0.38 -17.74
CA SER A 91 -6.01 -0.20 -18.59
C SER A 91 -7.15 0.77 -18.98
N LYS A 92 -7.05 2.05 -18.60
CA LYS A 92 -8.09 3.10 -18.75
C LYS A 92 -9.39 2.84 -17.96
N LYS A 93 -9.41 1.90 -17.01
CA LYS A 93 -10.58 1.61 -16.16
C LYS A 93 -10.31 1.92 -14.69
N GLY A 94 -10.17 3.20 -14.38
CA GLY A 94 -10.15 3.70 -13.00
C GLY A 94 -8.95 3.24 -12.18
N ILE A 95 -9.16 3.17 -10.86
CA ILE A 95 -8.12 2.87 -9.87
C ILE A 95 -7.93 1.35 -9.74
N GLU A 96 -6.68 0.91 -9.81
CA GLU A 96 -6.26 -0.48 -9.68
C GLU A 96 -5.33 -0.65 -8.46
N GLY A 97 -5.32 -1.85 -7.86
CA GLY A 97 -4.47 -2.19 -6.72
C GLY A 97 -3.20 -2.94 -7.15
N PHE A 98 -2.06 -2.53 -6.59
CA PHE A 98 -0.74 -3.09 -6.89
C PHE A 98 -0.03 -3.50 -5.61
N ILE A 99 0.45 -4.75 -5.55
CA ILE A 99 1.30 -5.21 -4.45
C ILE A 99 2.72 -4.74 -4.75
N VAL A 100 3.24 -3.83 -3.93
CA VAL A 100 4.59 -3.27 -4.07
C VAL A 100 5.46 -3.73 -2.90
N ASP A 101 6.60 -4.33 -3.21
CA ASP A 101 7.66 -4.56 -2.22
C ASP A 101 8.34 -3.23 -1.91
N LEU A 102 8.25 -2.81 -0.65
CA LEU A 102 8.76 -1.52 -0.17
C LEU A 102 10.30 -1.44 -0.19
N LYS A 103 11.00 -2.56 -0.39
CA LYS A 103 12.45 -2.63 -0.60
C LYS A 103 12.85 -2.51 -2.07
N SER A 104 11.87 -2.42 -2.98
CA SER A 104 12.14 -2.25 -4.41
C SER A 104 12.86 -0.93 -4.68
N LYS A 105 13.78 -0.95 -5.66
CA LYS A 105 14.48 0.26 -6.10
C LYS A 105 13.47 1.32 -6.53
N GLY A 106 13.64 2.55 -6.03
CA GLY A 106 12.79 3.70 -6.34
C GLY A 106 11.63 3.90 -5.35
N VAL A 107 11.43 2.99 -4.41
CA VAL A 107 10.52 3.20 -3.28
C VAL A 107 11.28 3.88 -2.14
N THR A 108 10.71 4.95 -1.61
CA THR A 108 11.22 5.66 -0.44
C THR A 108 10.09 5.87 0.56
N THR A 109 10.39 5.76 1.85
CA THR A 109 9.45 6.03 2.93
C THR A 109 10.11 6.96 3.94
N GLU A 110 9.38 7.98 4.39
CA GLU A 110 9.85 8.94 5.39
C GLU A 110 8.81 9.07 6.50
N LYS A 111 9.23 8.95 7.75
CA LYS A 111 8.31 9.00 8.88
C LYS A 111 7.72 10.41 9.05
N ILE A 112 6.41 10.50 9.21
CA ILE A 112 5.73 11.73 9.66
C ILE A 112 5.94 11.92 11.16
N GLU A 113 6.70 12.95 11.51
CA GLU A 113 6.94 13.38 12.89
C GLU A 113 5.87 14.37 13.39
N GLY A 114 5.87 14.66 14.69
CA GLY A 114 5.02 15.71 15.27
C GLY A 114 3.53 15.38 15.41
N LYS A 115 3.13 14.11 15.22
CA LYS A 115 1.73 13.69 15.41
C LYS A 115 1.25 13.92 16.85
N MET A 116 0.04 14.46 16.98
CA MET A 116 -0.63 14.69 18.28
C MET A 116 -0.87 13.39 19.04
N SER A 117 -1.29 12.33 18.34
CA SER A 117 -1.62 11.02 18.92
C SER A 117 -1.16 9.88 18.00
N LEU A 118 -1.42 8.62 18.39
CA LEU A 118 -0.98 7.42 17.67
C LEU A 118 0.52 7.42 17.33
N ARG A 119 1.34 7.99 18.23
CA ARG A 119 2.78 8.24 18.03
C ARG A 119 3.60 6.96 17.88
N ALA A 120 3.10 5.84 18.39
CA ALA A 120 3.73 4.53 18.25
C ALA A 120 3.60 3.95 16.82
N VAL A 121 2.56 4.34 16.07
CA VAL A 121 2.35 3.89 14.68
C VAL A 121 3.26 4.70 13.77
N GLN A 122 4.02 4.05 12.89
CA GLN A 122 4.94 4.73 11.99
C GLN A 122 4.22 5.05 10.67
N ASN A 123 3.70 6.27 10.53
CA ASN A 123 3.08 6.73 9.28
C ASN A 123 4.13 7.38 8.39
N CYS A 124 4.02 7.22 7.07
CA CYS A 124 4.71 8.03 6.07
C CYS A 124 3.72 8.75 5.15
#